data_AF-A0A7J5ZBH2-F1
#
_entry.id   AF-A0A7J5ZBH2-F1
#
_cell.length_a   1.000
_cell.length_b   1.000
_cell.length_c   1.000
_cell.angle_alpha   90.00
_cell.angle_beta   90.00
_cell.angle_gamma   90.00
#
_symmetry.space_group_name_H-M   'P 1'
#
loop_
_entity.id
_entity.type
_entity.pdbx_description
1 polymer ?
#
loop_
_entity_poly.entity_id
_entity_poly.type
_entity_poly.pdbx_seq_one_letter_code
_entity_poly.pdbx_strand_id
1 'polypeptide(L)'
;MLLRCGLDIGDMRGQTYDGASVLQGQMSEVARVLQSKDLSAETVKSAVQMLQTHYTNLRSTDVFHSIFEEAQRTNMSDLVQAPALPPRRRAPRRYDDGDASHQWENPEDYFRSQFNQPTLQLLMSMEQVLLTAVNSPPGFGSINIPQNLVDMYTGDIDMERLSTQLSLFPAVLQAHNSSSAAERPIMQVTKVSTITDMLAAQGRGTQSLFSEVDKLLRLYLTVPMSNATAERSFSSLRRLKTFLRSTMSERRLNHLLFLHIHKDLTDGLDLKKCSGASALPVSEGGFTSAKSRKIV
;
A
#
# COMPACT_ATOMS: atom_id res chain seq x y z
N MET A 1 19.36 -9.30 3.90
CA MET A 1 19.34 -8.06 4.72
C MET A 1 17.90 -7.64 5.05
N LEU A 2 16.98 -7.73 4.09
CA LEU A 2 15.54 -7.41 4.21
C LEU A 2 14.79 -8.22 5.30
N LEU A 3 15.06 -9.52 5.43
CA LEU A 3 14.52 -10.36 6.53
C LEU A 3 14.98 -9.92 7.93
N ARG A 4 16.18 -9.33 8.06
CA ARG A 4 16.65 -8.75 9.34
C ARG A 4 15.97 -7.42 9.67
N CYS A 5 15.37 -6.78 8.68
CA CYS A 5 14.56 -5.57 8.82
C CYS A 5 13.04 -5.87 8.94
N GLY A 6 12.64 -7.15 8.99
CA GLY A 6 11.23 -7.55 9.07
C GLY A 6 10.43 -7.36 7.77
N LEU A 7 11.10 -7.21 6.63
CA LEU A 7 10.48 -7.05 5.32
C LEU A 7 10.49 -8.42 4.60
N ASP A 8 9.40 -9.17 4.73
CA ASP A 8 9.15 -10.43 4.01
C ASP A 8 8.13 -10.23 2.90
N ILE A 9 8.40 -10.82 1.73
CA ILE A 9 7.56 -10.72 0.54
C ILE A 9 6.30 -11.59 0.68
N GLY A 10 6.33 -12.62 1.53
CA GLY A 10 5.16 -13.40 1.89
C GLY A 10 4.04 -12.60 2.58
N ASP A 11 4.37 -11.42 3.15
CA ASP A 11 3.44 -10.52 3.81
C ASP A 11 2.89 -9.40 2.91
N MET A 12 3.32 -9.35 1.64
CA MET A 12 2.75 -8.46 0.63
C MET A 12 1.33 -8.92 0.26
N ARG A 13 0.33 -8.47 1.00
CA ARG A 13 -1.07 -8.56 0.59
C ARG A 13 -1.47 -7.25 -0.08
N GLY A 14 -2.53 -7.23 -0.91
CA GLY A 14 -3.01 -6.09 -1.76
C GLY A 14 -4.12 -5.14 -1.18
N GLN A 15 -4.23 -3.90 -1.68
CA GLN A 15 -5.02 -2.76 -1.17
C GLN A 15 -6.21 -2.54 -2.09
N THR A 16 -7.40 -2.39 -1.49
CA THR A 16 -8.41 -1.42 -1.93
C THR A 16 -9.07 -0.81 -0.68
N TYR A 17 -9.14 0.52 -0.58
CA TYR A 17 -10.04 1.21 0.36
C TYR A 17 -10.60 2.47 -0.30
N ASP A 18 -11.86 2.72 0.04
CA ASP A 18 -12.74 3.86 -0.26
C ASP A 18 -13.04 4.29 -1.70
N GLY A 19 -12.23 3.93 -2.70
CA GLY A 19 -12.69 4.01 -4.10
C GLY A 19 -13.75 2.95 -4.44
N ALA A 20 -13.83 1.87 -3.65
CA ALA A 20 -14.56 0.66 -3.99
C ALA A 20 -16.08 0.87 -4.16
N SER A 21 -16.69 1.83 -3.48
CA SER A 21 -18.14 2.09 -3.60
C SER A 21 -18.50 2.78 -4.92
N VAL A 22 -17.62 3.65 -5.44
CA VAL A 22 -17.80 4.32 -6.75
C VAL A 22 -17.48 3.35 -7.90
N LEU A 23 -16.53 2.45 -7.68
CA LEU A 23 -16.08 1.45 -8.65
C LEU A 23 -17.02 0.23 -8.75
N GLN A 24 -17.99 0.09 -7.85
CA GLN A 24 -18.78 -1.12 -7.70
C GLN A 24 -19.69 -1.42 -8.90
N GLY A 25 -20.15 -0.42 -9.65
CA GLY A 25 -21.12 -0.60 -10.74
C GLY A 25 -20.64 -1.55 -11.84
N GLN A 26 -19.62 -1.13 -12.58
CA GLN A 26 -19.04 -1.90 -13.70
C GLN A 26 -18.36 -3.19 -13.22
N MET A 27 -17.73 -3.18 -12.02
CA MET A 27 -17.18 -4.39 -11.42
C MET A 27 -18.27 -5.41 -11.08
N SER A 28 -19.43 -4.96 -10.60
CA SER A 28 -20.57 -5.83 -10.29
C SER A 28 -21.18 -6.45 -11.55
N GLU A 29 -21.20 -5.73 -12.67
CA GLU A 29 -21.68 -6.28 -13.95
C GLU A 29 -20.77 -7.40 -14.45
N VAL A 30 -19.45 -7.17 -14.47
CA VAL A 30 -18.49 -8.22 -14.83
C VAL A 30 -18.55 -9.37 -13.83
N ALA A 31 -18.62 -9.11 -12.53
CA ALA A 31 -18.77 -10.15 -11.52
C ALA A 31 -20.03 -11.01 -11.74
N ARG A 32 -21.15 -10.38 -12.12
CA ARG A 32 -22.40 -11.09 -12.45
C ARG A 32 -22.24 -11.96 -13.68
N VAL A 33 -21.55 -11.48 -14.72
CA VAL A 33 -21.23 -12.28 -15.92
C VAL A 33 -20.36 -13.48 -15.54
N LEU A 34 -19.32 -13.26 -14.73
CA LEU A 34 -18.42 -14.33 -14.25
C LEU A 34 -19.12 -15.38 -13.37
N GLN A 35 -20.20 -15.00 -12.68
CA GLN A 35 -21.00 -15.89 -11.83
C GLN A 35 -22.16 -16.57 -12.57
N SER A 36 -22.37 -16.26 -13.86
CA SER A 36 -23.45 -16.85 -14.66
C SER A 36 -23.19 -18.33 -14.97
N LYS A 37 -24.27 -19.11 -15.13
CA LYS A 37 -24.19 -20.55 -15.40
C LYS A 37 -23.77 -20.87 -16.84
N ASP A 38 -24.10 -19.98 -17.78
CA ASP A 38 -23.83 -20.12 -19.21
C ASP A 38 -22.59 -19.32 -19.60
N LEU A 39 -21.43 -19.73 -19.08
CA LEU A 39 -20.17 -19.00 -19.23
C LEU A 39 -19.36 -19.51 -20.43
N SER A 40 -19.01 -18.62 -21.36
CA SER A 40 -18.02 -18.90 -22.41
C SER A 40 -16.69 -18.22 -22.10
N ALA A 41 -15.57 -18.89 -22.38
CA ALA A 41 -14.24 -18.32 -22.19
C ALA A 41 -14.04 -17.00 -22.97
N GLU A 42 -14.67 -16.88 -24.13
CA GLU A 42 -14.65 -15.64 -24.93
C GLU A 42 -15.41 -14.50 -24.26
N THR A 43 -16.60 -14.79 -23.71
CA THR A 43 -17.40 -13.81 -22.97
C THR A 43 -16.68 -13.31 -21.71
N VAL A 44 -15.97 -14.19 -21.00
CA VAL A 44 -15.14 -13.85 -19.85
C VAL A 44 -14.01 -12.90 -20.25
N LYS A 45 -13.26 -13.26 -21.30
CA LYS A 45 -12.14 -12.46 -21.79
C LYS A 45 -12.61 -11.07 -22.22
N SER A 46 -13.70 -11.01 -23.00
CA SER A 46 -14.26 -9.75 -23.48
C SER A 46 -14.75 -8.87 -22.32
N ALA A 47 -15.48 -9.43 -21.34
CA ALA A 47 -15.97 -8.68 -20.18
C ALA A 47 -14.81 -8.09 -19.34
N VAL A 48 -13.75 -8.87 -19.11
CA VAL A 48 -12.56 -8.39 -18.39
C VAL A 48 -11.82 -7.32 -19.19
N GLN A 49 -11.68 -7.49 -20.50
CA GLN A 49 -11.04 -6.48 -21.37
C GLN A 49 -11.84 -5.17 -21.41
N MET A 50 -13.17 -5.24 -21.48
CA MET A 50 -14.05 -4.07 -21.42
C MET A 50 -13.91 -3.31 -20.10
N LEU A 51 -13.78 -4.02 -18.99
CA LEU A 51 -13.53 -3.40 -17.68
C LEU A 51 -12.15 -2.74 -17.62
N GLN A 52 -11.12 -3.39 -18.18
CA GLN A 52 -9.79 -2.79 -18.27
C GLN A 52 -9.80 -1.51 -19.11
N THR A 53 -10.40 -1.54 -20.30
CA THR A 53 -10.49 -0.36 -21.18
C THR A 53 -11.30 0.77 -20.54
N HIS A 54 -12.38 0.44 -19.86
CA HIS A 54 -13.18 1.43 -19.12
C HIS A 54 -12.33 2.17 -18.07
N TYR A 55 -11.55 1.45 -17.27
CA TYR A 55 -10.69 2.09 -16.26
C TYR A 55 -9.48 2.82 -16.84
N THR A 56 -8.91 2.34 -17.95
CA THR A 56 -7.86 3.11 -18.64
C THR A 56 -8.41 4.41 -19.19
N ASN A 57 -9.64 4.40 -19.68
CA ASN A 57 -10.34 5.58 -20.18
C ASN A 57 -10.62 6.58 -19.06
N LEU A 58 -11.14 6.13 -17.91
CA LEU A 58 -11.39 7.00 -16.74
C LEU A 58 -10.11 7.61 -16.15
N ARG A 59 -8.95 7.00 -16.39
CA ARG A 59 -7.65 7.55 -15.99
C ARG A 59 -7.09 8.57 -16.98
N SER A 60 -7.55 8.55 -18.23
CA SER A 60 -7.15 9.50 -19.28
C SER A 60 -7.76 10.88 -19.03
N THR A 61 -6.99 11.94 -19.27
CA THR A 61 -7.47 13.34 -19.21
C THR A 61 -8.67 13.54 -20.11
N ASP A 62 -8.51 13.18 -21.38
CA ASP A 62 -9.38 13.66 -22.45
C ASP A 62 -10.73 12.93 -22.43
N VAL A 63 -10.68 11.63 -22.13
CA VAL A 63 -11.88 10.79 -22.04
C VAL A 63 -12.63 11.06 -20.74
N PHE A 64 -11.94 11.31 -19.63
CA PHE A 64 -12.60 11.73 -18.41
C PHE A 64 -13.32 13.06 -18.60
N HIS A 65 -12.68 14.02 -19.27
CA HIS A 65 -13.27 15.32 -19.59
C HIS A 65 -14.54 15.17 -20.44
N SER A 66 -14.50 14.35 -21.50
CA SER A 66 -15.69 14.15 -22.35
C SER A 66 -16.85 13.50 -21.58
N ILE A 67 -16.56 12.54 -20.70
CA ILE A 67 -17.57 11.91 -19.83
C ILE A 67 -18.13 12.92 -18.83
N PHE A 68 -17.27 13.76 -18.24
CA PHE A 68 -17.69 14.78 -17.28
C PHE A 68 -18.58 15.84 -17.93
N GLU A 69 -18.24 16.29 -19.13
CA GLU A 69 -19.10 17.19 -19.92
C GLU A 69 -20.42 16.51 -20.31
N GLU A 70 -20.39 15.25 -20.74
CA GLU A 70 -21.61 14.49 -21.06
C GLU A 70 -22.51 14.34 -19.83
N ALA A 71 -21.95 14.07 -18.65
CA ALA A 71 -22.69 14.01 -17.39
C ALA A 71 -23.35 15.37 -17.04
N GLN A 72 -22.68 16.49 -17.31
CA GLN A 72 -23.26 17.82 -17.12
C GLN A 72 -24.36 18.14 -18.14
N ARG A 73 -24.19 17.73 -19.40
CA ARG A 73 -25.20 17.92 -20.47
C ARG A 73 -26.44 17.08 -20.26
N THR A 74 -26.26 15.84 -19.82
CA THR A 74 -27.35 14.87 -19.61
C THR A 74 -28.18 15.15 -18.37
N ASN A 75 -27.75 16.10 -17.52
CA ASN A 75 -28.47 16.69 -16.39
C ASN A 75 -29.88 16.12 -16.23
N MET A 76 -29.99 14.96 -15.58
CA MET A 76 -31.28 14.38 -15.19
C MET A 76 -31.85 15.31 -14.12
N SER A 77 -32.49 16.38 -14.57
CA SER A 77 -32.88 17.55 -13.80
C SER A 77 -33.79 17.24 -12.62
N ASP A 78 -34.38 16.05 -12.59
CA ASP A 78 -35.34 15.63 -11.57
C ASP A 78 -34.76 14.74 -10.46
N LEU A 79 -33.51 14.21 -10.58
CA LEU A 79 -33.00 13.20 -9.64
C LEU A 79 -31.57 13.43 -9.11
N VAL A 80 -30.73 14.25 -9.76
CA VAL A 80 -29.30 14.37 -9.39
C VAL A 80 -28.84 15.83 -9.41
N GLN A 81 -28.13 16.26 -8.37
CA GLN A 81 -27.50 17.58 -8.30
C GLN A 81 -26.28 17.65 -9.22
N ALA A 82 -26.02 18.82 -9.80
CA ALA A 82 -24.84 19.05 -10.63
C ALA A 82 -23.53 18.71 -9.86
N PRO A 83 -22.47 18.23 -10.56
CA PRO A 83 -21.21 17.88 -9.92
C PRO A 83 -20.59 19.09 -9.21
N ALA A 84 -20.54 19.06 -7.88
CA ALA A 84 -20.02 20.13 -7.05
C ALA A 84 -18.99 19.59 -6.06
N LEU A 85 -18.07 20.47 -5.64
CA LEU A 85 -17.11 20.13 -4.60
C LEU A 85 -17.82 19.84 -3.26
N PRO A 86 -17.33 18.87 -2.48
CA PRO A 86 -17.86 18.63 -1.15
C PRO A 86 -17.78 19.90 -0.27
N PRO A 87 -18.75 20.12 0.63
CA PRO A 87 -18.71 21.26 1.52
C PRO A 87 -17.45 21.23 2.40
N ARG A 88 -16.77 22.37 2.47
CA ARG A 88 -15.53 22.53 3.24
C ARG A 88 -15.80 22.32 4.73
N ARG A 89 -15.11 21.35 5.33
CA ARG A 89 -15.12 21.14 6.78
C ARG A 89 -13.93 21.86 7.40
N ARG A 90 -14.16 22.71 8.40
CA ARG A 90 -13.08 23.30 9.19
C ARG A 90 -12.53 22.25 10.15
N ALA A 91 -11.20 22.07 10.17
CA ALA A 91 -10.57 21.24 11.18
C ALA A 91 -10.92 21.78 12.58
N PRO A 92 -11.24 20.91 13.56
CA PRO A 92 -11.45 21.38 14.93
C PRO A 92 -10.16 22.01 15.47
N ARG A 93 -10.25 23.19 16.10
CA ARG A 93 -9.10 23.96 16.65
C ARG A 93 -8.14 23.17 17.54
N ARG A 94 -8.57 22.03 18.08
CA ARG A 94 -7.76 21.15 18.93
C ARG A 94 -6.73 20.32 18.14
N TYR A 95 -6.96 20.15 16.85
CA TYR A 95 -6.17 19.33 15.91
C TYR A 95 -5.58 20.16 14.76
N ASP A 96 -5.61 21.48 14.89
CA ASP A 96 -5.15 22.40 13.85
C ASP A 96 -3.63 22.56 13.98
N ASP A 97 -2.88 21.68 13.32
CA ASP A 97 -1.41 21.68 13.29
C ASP A 97 -0.83 22.81 12.41
N GLY A 98 -1.68 23.72 11.90
CA GLY A 98 -1.29 24.95 11.21
C GLY A 98 -1.09 24.81 9.70
N ASP A 99 -1.03 23.59 9.17
CA ASP A 99 -0.99 23.35 7.72
C ASP A 99 -2.40 23.32 7.11
N ALA A 100 -2.58 24.08 6.03
CA ALA A 100 -3.82 24.06 5.26
C ALA A 100 -3.95 22.71 4.55
N SER A 101 -5.06 22.00 4.79
CA SER A 101 -5.38 20.79 4.04
C SER A 101 -5.48 21.10 2.54
N HIS A 102 -5.05 20.16 1.68
CA HIS A 102 -5.17 20.28 0.24
C HIS A 102 -6.62 20.60 -0.17
N GLN A 103 -6.78 21.58 -1.08
CA GLN A 103 -8.08 22.04 -1.56
C GLN A 103 -8.14 21.91 -3.08
N TRP A 104 -9.21 21.31 -3.57
CA TRP A 104 -9.50 21.25 -4.99
C TRP A 104 -10.18 22.55 -5.44
N GLU A 105 -9.70 23.10 -6.55
CA GLU A 105 -10.29 24.29 -7.18
C GLU A 105 -11.45 23.89 -8.09
N ASN A 106 -11.29 22.80 -8.84
CA ASN A 106 -12.27 22.33 -9.81
C ASN A 106 -12.97 21.03 -9.35
N PRO A 107 -14.31 20.91 -9.51
CA PRO A 107 -15.03 19.66 -9.27
C PRO A 107 -14.51 18.51 -10.15
N GLU A 108 -14.12 18.81 -11.39
CA GLU A 108 -13.59 17.80 -12.32
C GLU A 108 -12.32 17.14 -11.77
N ASP A 109 -11.35 17.94 -11.32
CA ASP A 109 -10.10 17.44 -10.74
C ASP A 109 -10.35 16.62 -9.46
N TYR A 110 -11.33 17.02 -8.64
CA TYR A 110 -11.73 16.27 -7.45
C TYR A 110 -12.30 14.88 -7.79
N PHE A 111 -13.18 14.76 -8.78
CA PHE A 111 -13.71 13.45 -9.18
C PHE A 111 -12.64 12.61 -9.88
N ARG A 112 -11.75 13.26 -10.64
CA ARG A 112 -10.66 12.59 -11.34
C ARG A 112 -9.61 12.02 -10.38
N SER A 113 -9.35 12.68 -9.26
CA SER A 113 -8.37 12.21 -8.26
C SER A 113 -8.74 10.83 -7.68
N GLN A 114 -10.00 10.40 -7.78
CA GLN A 114 -10.44 9.07 -7.36
C GLN A 114 -9.88 7.95 -8.25
N PHE A 115 -9.71 8.25 -9.54
CA PHE A 115 -9.21 7.29 -10.54
C PHE A 115 -7.72 7.42 -10.78
N ASN A 116 -7.17 8.62 -10.61
CA ASN A 116 -5.75 8.89 -10.75
C ASN A 116 -4.98 8.55 -9.46
N GLN A 117 -4.26 7.43 -9.47
CA GLN A 117 -3.47 6.94 -8.34
C GLN A 117 -1.97 7.06 -8.66
N PRO A 118 -1.35 8.25 -8.47
CA PRO A 118 0.04 8.48 -8.86
C PRO A 118 1.02 7.58 -8.08
N THR A 119 0.74 7.31 -6.81
CA THR A 119 1.56 6.41 -5.98
C THR A 119 1.56 4.98 -6.50
N LEU A 120 0.41 4.49 -7.01
CA LEU A 120 0.32 3.16 -7.62
C LEU A 120 1.10 3.10 -8.94
N GLN A 121 0.97 4.13 -9.79
CA GLN A 121 1.71 4.23 -11.05
C GLN A 121 3.21 4.24 -10.82
N LEU A 122 3.68 5.00 -9.83
CA LEU A 122 5.06 5.00 -9.39
C LEU A 122 5.50 3.58 -8.98
N LEU A 123 4.74 2.88 -8.16
CA LEU A 123 5.13 1.56 -7.69
C LEU A 123 5.18 0.53 -8.84
N MET A 124 4.21 0.58 -9.76
CA MET A 124 4.24 -0.22 -10.99
C MET A 124 5.48 0.10 -11.83
N SER A 125 5.86 1.38 -11.90
CA SER A 125 7.05 1.80 -12.65
C SER A 125 8.35 1.29 -12.02
N MET A 126 8.45 1.27 -10.68
CA MET A 126 9.59 0.65 -9.97
C MET A 126 9.70 -0.84 -10.26
N GLU A 127 8.58 -1.57 -10.19
CA GLU A 127 8.54 -2.99 -10.49
C GLU A 127 8.92 -3.28 -11.94
N GLN A 128 8.39 -2.50 -12.89
CA GLN A 128 8.71 -2.63 -14.30
C GLN A 128 10.18 -2.37 -14.58
N VAL A 129 10.80 -1.36 -13.96
CA VAL A 129 12.24 -1.09 -14.10
C VAL A 129 13.07 -2.26 -13.58
N LEU A 130 12.72 -2.81 -12.41
CA LEU A 130 13.44 -3.96 -11.84
C LEU A 130 13.31 -5.21 -12.70
N LEU A 131 12.10 -5.52 -13.19
CA LEU A 131 11.87 -6.71 -14.02
C LEU A 131 12.46 -6.55 -15.43
N THR A 132 12.39 -5.37 -16.03
CA THR A 132 13.02 -5.13 -17.34
C THR A 132 14.54 -5.19 -17.24
N ALA A 133 15.13 -4.64 -16.18
CA ALA A 133 16.57 -4.71 -15.93
C ALA A 133 17.09 -6.15 -15.87
N VAL A 134 16.43 -7.01 -15.10
CA VAL A 134 16.88 -8.40 -14.90
C VAL A 134 16.69 -9.27 -16.16
N ASN A 135 15.61 -9.04 -16.90
CA ASN A 135 15.29 -9.83 -18.10
C ASN A 135 15.97 -9.32 -19.38
N SER A 136 16.62 -8.16 -19.34
CA SER A 136 17.33 -7.63 -20.51
C SER A 136 18.59 -8.45 -20.84
N PRO A 137 18.96 -8.59 -22.11
CA PRO A 137 20.20 -9.28 -22.46
C PRO A 137 21.42 -8.51 -21.93
N PRO A 138 22.51 -9.21 -21.54
CA PRO A 138 23.72 -8.56 -21.05
C PRO A 138 24.31 -7.65 -22.13
N GLY A 139 24.58 -6.39 -21.79
CA GLY A 139 25.10 -5.38 -22.72
C GLY A 139 24.03 -4.65 -23.55
N PHE A 140 22.74 -4.92 -23.34
CA PHE A 140 21.69 -4.04 -23.84
C PHE A 140 21.75 -2.70 -23.11
N GLY A 141 21.56 -1.60 -23.84
CA GLY A 141 21.85 -0.23 -23.42
C GLY A 141 21.16 0.25 -22.14
N SER A 142 21.45 1.50 -21.77
CA SER A 142 20.92 2.17 -20.57
C SER A 142 19.43 1.91 -20.36
N ILE A 143 19.08 1.33 -19.22
CA ILE A 143 17.69 1.07 -18.84
C ILE A 143 17.00 2.41 -18.63
N ASN A 144 15.87 2.63 -19.29
CA ASN A 144 15.11 3.86 -19.17
C ASN A 144 14.44 3.90 -17.78
N ILE A 145 14.91 4.80 -16.92
CA ILE A 145 14.30 5.08 -15.63
C ILE A 145 13.16 6.09 -15.89
N PRO A 146 11.92 5.76 -15.54
CA PRO A 146 10.77 6.59 -15.85
C PRO A 146 10.79 7.88 -15.00
N GLN A 147 10.38 9.00 -15.60
CA GLN A 147 10.55 10.35 -15.03
C GLN A 147 9.85 10.52 -13.67
N ASN A 148 8.70 9.91 -13.48
CA ASN A 148 7.97 9.90 -12.20
C ASN A 148 8.80 9.34 -11.03
N LEU A 149 9.70 8.39 -11.28
CA LEU A 149 10.61 7.86 -10.27
C LEU A 149 11.74 8.86 -9.98
N VAL A 150 12.28 9.47 -11.04
CA VAL A 150 13.31 10.49 -10.94
C VAL A 150 12.81 11.65 -10.11
N ASP A 151 11.70 12.29 -10.53
CA ASP A 151 11.15 13.48 -9.89
C ASP A 151 10.90 13.30 -8.39
N MET A 152 10.44 12.11 -7.99
CA MET A 152 10.06 11.85 -6.60
C MET A 152 11.22 11.42 -5.69
N TYR A 153 12.28 10.80 -6.23
CA TYR A 153 13.40 10.28 -5.43
C TYR A 153 14.78 10.82 -5.83
N THR A 154 14.84 11.94 -6.57
CA THR A 154 16.09 12.62 -6.94
C THR A 154 17.02 12.88 -5.74
N GLY A 155 16.48 13.12 -4.55
CA GLY A 155 17.26 13.39 -3.33
C GLY A 155 17.73 12.14 -2.57
N ASP A 156 17.07 11.00 -2.75
CA ASP A 156 17.29 9.79 -1.93
C ASP A 156 18.09 8.71 -2.67
N ILE A 157 17.96 8.68 -4.00
CA ILE A 157 18.55 7.66 -4.88
C ILE A 157 19.43 8.34 -5.92
N ASP A 158 20.66 7.86 -6.05
CA ASP A 158 21.56 8.29 -7.11
C ASP A 158 21.16 7.57 -8.42
N MET A 159 20.54 8.32 -9.35
CA MET A 159 19.97 7.77 -10.58
C MET A 159 21.04 7.29 -11.56
N GLU A 160 22.22 7.93 -11.61
CA GLU A 160 23.32 7.48 -12.46
C GLU A 160 23.85 6.14 -11.94
N ARG A 161 24.07 6.06 -10.63
CA ARG A 161 24.51 4.82 -9.99
C ARG A 161 23.45 3.73 -10.06
N LEU A 162 22.16 4.05 -9.94
CA LEU A 162 21.07 3.12 -10.14
C LEU A 162 21.09 2.56 -11.57
N SER A 163 21.25 3.40 -12.59
CA SER A 163 21.27 2.96 -13.99
C SER A 163 22.41 1.97 -14.28
N THR A 164 23.59 2.21 -13.71
CA THR A 164 24.75 1.32 -13.84
C THR A 164 24.56 0.01 -13.08
N GLN A 165 23.94 0.05 -11.90
CA GLN A 165 23.62 -1.17 -11.16
C GLN A 165 22.58 -2.02 -11.89
N LEU A 166 21.53 -1.39 -12.44
CA LEU A 166 20.50 -2.09 -13.18
C LEU A 166 21.04 -2.75 -14.46
N SER A 167 22.04 -2.17 -15.14
CA SER A 167 22.64 -2.79 -16.33
C SER A 167 23.49 -4.04 -16.02
N LEU A 168 23.93 -4.20 -14.76
CA LEU A 168 24.70 -5.36 -14.29
C LEU A 168 23.81 -6.53 -13.83
N PHE A 169 22.50 -6.32 -13.67
CA PHE A 169 21.57 -7.35 -13.20
C PHE A 169 21.47 -8.62 -14.05
N PRO A 170 21.53 -8.56 -15.40
CA PRO A 170 21.55 -9.78 -16.22
C PRO A 170 22.75 -10.69 -15.90
N ALA A 171 23.92 -10.10 -15.61
CA ALA A 171 25.11 -10.86 -15.22
C ALA A 171 24.95 -11.51 -13.84
N VAL A 172 24.28 -10.82 -12.91
CA VAL A 172 23.90 -11.39 -11.61
C VAL A 172 23.00 -12.60 -11.76
N LEU A 173 22.03 -12.55 -12.69
CA LEU A 173 21.14 -13.67 -12.97
C LEU A 173 21.89 -14.87 -13.55
N GLN A 174 22.81 -14.64 -14.48
CA GLN A 174 23.67 -15.70 -15.02
C GLN A 174 24.53 -16.34 -13.91
N ALA A 175 25.19 -15.53 -13.07
CA ALA A 175 26.00 -16.04 -11.98
C ALA A 175 25.16 -16.83 -10.95
N HIS A 176 23.93 -16.41 -10.68
CA HIS A 176 23.00 -17.17 -9.84
C HIS A 176 22.61 -18.51 -10.47
N ASN A 177 22.30 -18.55 -11.77
CA ASN A 177 22.00 -19.79 -12.48
C ASN A 177 23.19 -20.77 -12.52
N SER A 178 24.42 -20.27 -12.59
CA SER A 178 25.63 -21.12 -12.57
C SER A 178 26.00 -21.62 -11.17
N SER A 179 25.59 -20.92 -10.10
CA SER A 179 25.94 -21.26 -8.72
C SER A 179 24.82 -21.97 -7.96
N SER A 180 23.57 -21.83 -8.41
CA SER A 180 22.42 -22.48 -7.82
C SER A 180 22.42 -23.98 -8.16
N ALA A 181 22.33 -24.83 -7.14
CA ALA A 181 22.15 -26.28 -7.29
C ALA A 181 20.75 -26.66 -7.82
N ALA A 182 19.92 -25.68 -8.21
CA ALA A 182 18.60 -25.92 -8.77
C ALA A 182 18.70 -26.57 -10.16
N GLU A 183 17.96 -27.66 -10.37
CA GLU A 183 17.94 -28.44 -11.62
C GLU A 183 17.46 -27.66 -12.85
N ARG A 184 16.93 -26.43 -12.67
CA ARG A 184 16.36 -25.61 -13.74
C ARG A 184 16.87 -24.17 -13.66
N PRO A 185 17.53 -23.66 -14.72
CA PRO A 185 17.96 -22.27 -14.77
C PRO A 185 16.75 -21.33 -14.88
N ILE A 186 16.82 -20.18 -14.21
CA ILE A 186 15.82 -19.13 -14.31
C ILE A 186 16.01 -18.43 -15.67
N MET A 187 15.05 -18.59 -16.58
CA MET A 187 15.09 -17.96 -17.90
C MET A 187 14.45 -16.56 -17.91
N GLN A 188 13.42 -16.36 -17.08
CA GLN A 188 12.72 -15.08 -16.97
C GLN A 188 12.27 -14.87 -15.53
N VAL A 189 12.58 -13.69 -14.99
CA VAL A 189 12.14 -13.26 -13.67
C VAL A 189 10.83 -12.52 -13.81
N THR A 190 9.79 -13.04 -13.17
CA THR A 190 8.44 -12.45 -13.16
C THR A 190 8.06 -11.87 -11.81
N LYS A 191 8.81 -12.18 -10.75
CA LYS A 191 8.51 -11.76 -9.38
C LYS A 191 9.68 -11.00 -8.79
N VAL A 192 9.39 -9.91 -8.08
CA VAL A 192 10.39 -9.15 -7.32
C VAL A 192 11.02 -10.00 -6.20
N SER A 193 10.28 -11.00 -5.67
CA SER A 193 10.81 -11.96 -4.69
C SER A 193 12.01 -12.75 -5.18
N THR A 194 11.97 -13.14 -6.45
CA THR A 194 13.08 -13.86 -7.05
C THR A 194 14.33 -12.97 -7.10
N ILE A 195 14.17 -11.67 -7.37
CA ILE A 195 15.28 -10.70 -7.35
C ILE A 195 15.91 -10.60 -5.96
N THR A 196 15.08 -10.50 -4.91
CA THR A 196 15.59 -10.41 -3.54
C THR A 196 16.30 -11.69 -3.10
N ASP A 197 15.79 -12.86 -3.50
CA ASP A 197 16.40 -14.15 -3.19
C ASP A 197 17.74 -14.32 -3.91
N MET A 198 17.81 -13.91 -5.18
CA MET A 198 19.04 -13.92 -5.98
C MET A 198 20.12 -13.03 -5.36
N LEU A 199 19.76 -11.82 -4.95
CA LEU A 199 20.68 -10.90 -4.26
C LEU A 199 21.08 -11.42 -2.88
N ALA A 200 20.19 -12.12 -2.17
CA ALA A 200 20.51 -12.73 -0.89
C ALA A 200 21.48 -13.92 -1.04
N ALA A 201 21.34 -14.70 -2.11
CA ALA A 201 22.18 -15.86 -2.39
C ALA A 201 23.62 -15.49 -2.76
N GLN A 202 23.86 -14.31 -3.35
CA GLN A 202 25.18 -13.91 -3.87
C GLN A 202 26.20 -13.42 -2.81
N GLY A 203 25.99 -13.73 -1.53
CA GLY A 203 26.93 -13.36 -0.47
C GLY A 203 26.98 -11.86 -0.16
N ARG A 204 27.83 -11.46 0.79
CA ARG A 204 27.83 -10.07 1.31
C ARG A 204 28.50 -9.04 0.40
N GLY A 205 29.41 -9.47 -0.48
CA GLY A 205 30.16 -8.56 -1.37
C GLY A 205 29.31 -7.94 -2.49
N THR A 206 28.29 -8.66 -2.96
CA THR A 206 27.35 -8.16 -3.98
C THR A 206 26.36 -7.14 -3.41
N GLN A 207 26.05 -7.22 -2.11
CA GLN A 207 25.15 -6.25 -1.45
C GLN A 207 25.70 -4.82 -1.49
N SER A 208 27.02 -4.62 -1.40
CA SER A 208 27.62 -3.29 -1.54
C SER A 208 27.63 -2.78 -2.99
N LEU A 209 27.69 -3.70 -3.97
CA LEU A 209 27.67 -3.36 -5.40
C LEU A 209 26.29 -2.87 -5.84
N PHE A 210 25.22 -3.42 -5.26
CA PHE A 210 23.82 -3.10 -5.58
C PHE A 210 23.14 -2.21 -4.52
N SER A 211 23.86 -1.22 -4.00
CA SER A 211 23.38 -0.37 -2.90
C SER A 211 22.17 0.50 -3.26
N GLU A 212 22.09 1.04 -4.48
CA GLU A 212 20.93 1.85 -4.91
C GLU A 212 19.74 0.95 -5.24
N VAL A 213 19.99 -0.23 -5.82
CA VAL A 213 18.93 -1.22 -6.03
C VAL A 213 18.39 -1.77 -4.70
N ASP A 214 19.22 -1.95 -3.67
CA ASP A 214 18.74 -2.31 -2.32
C ASP A 214 17.85 -1.21 -1.73
N LYS A 215 18.17 0.07 -1.91
CA LYS A 215 17.28 1.18 -1.52
C LYS A 215 15.96 1.13 -2.28
N LEU A 216 16.00 0.95 -3.60
CA LEU A 216 14.80 0.86 -4.43
C LEU A 216 13.92 -0.34 -4.05
N LEU A 217 14.52 -1.50 -3.77
CA LEU A 217 13.81 -2.68 -3.28
C LEU A 217 13.21 -2.46 -1.90
N ARG A 218 13.93 -1.84 -0.96
CA ARG A 218 13.38 -1.48 0.36
C ARG A 218 12.19 -0.56 0.19
N LEU A 219 12.32 0.46 -0.63
CA LEU A 219 11.27 1.43 -0.89
C LEU A 219 10.01 0.72 -1.44
N TYR A 220 10.17 -0.10 -2.47
CA TYR A 220 9.09 -0.92 -3.03
C TYR A 220 8.43 -1.82 -1.99
N LEU A 221 9.21 -2.48 -1.12
CA LEU A 221 8.71 -3.38 -0.08
C LEU A 221 8.09 -2.66 1.13
N THR A 222 8.46 -1.39 1.38
CA THR A 222 7.91 -0.60 2.49
C THR A 222 6.55 -0.01 2.20
N VAL A 223 6.21 0.20 0.93
CA VAL A 223 4.88 0.70 0.55
C VAL A 223 3.87 -0.42 0.83
N PRO A 224 2.90 -0.23 1.73
CA PRO A 224 1.95 -1.27 2.06
C PRO A 224 1.07 -1.52 0.83
N MET A 225 1.29 -2.68 0.22
CA MET A 225 0.48 -3.10 -0.91
C MET A 225 -0.95 -3.37 -0.51
N SER A 226 -1.28 -3.61 0.79
CA SER A 226 -2.63 -3.92 1.34
C SER A 226 -3.19 -3.05 2.43
N ASN A 227 -4.53 -3.09 2.49
CA ASN A 227 -5.33 -2.57 3.57
C ASN A 227 -5.62 -3.65 4.59
N ALA A 228 -5.29 -4.92 4.35
CA ALA A 228 -5.44 -5.98 5.33
C ALA A 228 -4.82 -5.61 6.70
N THR A 229 -3.69 -4.90 6.72
CA THR A 229 -3.09 -4.35 7.94
C THR A 229 -3.92 -3.23 8.56
N ALA A 230 -4.38 -2.27 7.74
CA ALA A 230 -5.26 -1.18 8.15
C ALA A 230 -6.63 -1.69 8.62
N GLU A 231 -7.32 -2.53 7.85
CA GLU A 231 -8.57 -3.22 8.17
C GLU A 231 -8.46 -4.09 9.42
N ARG A 232 -7.35 -4.82 9.62
CA ARG A 232 -7.11 -5.53 10.89
C ARG A 232 -7.05 -4.55 12.06
N SER A 233 -6.38 -3.41 11.86
CA SER A 233 -6.28 -2.35 12.86
C SER A 233 -7.63 -1.67 13.11
N PHE A 234 -8.42 -1.40 12.08
CA PHE A 234 -9.77 -0.81 12.17
C PHE A 234 -10.79 -1.78 12.76
N SER A 235 -10.71 -3.07 12.42
CA SER A 235 -11.52 -4.14 13.02
C SER A 235 -11.23 -4.27 14.51
N SER A 236 -9.94 -4.24 14.87
CA SER A 236 -9.49 -4.18 16.26
C SER A 236 -9.96 -2.93 16.98
N LEU A 237 -9.86 -1.77 16.34
CA LEU A 237 -10.35 -0.50 16.85
C LEU A 237 -11.86 -0.53 17.06
N ARG A 238 -12.63 -1.14 16.14
CA ARG A 238 -14.09 -1.29 16.27
C ARG A 238 -14.49 -2.21 17.42
N ARG A 239 -13.68 -3.22 17.73
CA ARG A 239 -13.85 -4.05 18.95
C ARG A 239 -13.53 -3.29 20.24
N LEU A 240 -12.51 -2.43 20.22
CA LEU A 240 -12.08 -1.66 21.40
C LEU A 240 -12.97 -0.45 21.68
N LYS A 241 -13.42 0.25 20.64
CA LYS A 241 -14.24 1.46 20.71
C LYS A 241 -15.72 1.08 20.66
N THR A 242 -16.22 0.59 21.79
CA THR A 242 -17.65 0.30 21.99
C THR A 242 -18.40 1.52 22.52
N PHE A 243 -19.73 1.51 22.41
CA PHE A 243 -20.60 2.60 22.92
C PHE A 243 -20.30 2.96 24.39
N LEU A 244 -20.09 1.95 25.24
CA LEU A 244 -19.76 2.10 26.66
C LEU A 244 -18.33 2.66 26.91
N ARG A 245 -17.47 2.67 25.90
CA ARG A 245 -16.07 3.15 25.98
C ARG A 245 -15.84 4.40 25.11
N SER A 246 -16.91 5.08 24.74
CA SER A 246 -16.89 6.23 23.83
C SER A 246 -16.19 7.48 24.38
N THR A 247 -16.04 7.60 25.71
CA THR A 247 -15.42 8.75 26.39
C THR A 247 -13.93 8.60 26.67
N MET A 248 -13.29 7.57 26.11
CA MET A 248 -11.88 7.26 26.34
C MET A 248 -10.95 8.27 25.63
N SER A 249 -9.87 8.69 26.30
CA SER A 249 -8.88 9.59 25.69
C SER A 249 -8.11 8.90 24.56
N GLU A 250 -7.72 9.66 23.55
CA GLU A 250 -7.03 9.18 22.35
C GLU A 250 -5.71 8.47 22.70
N ARG A 251 -4.90 9.04 23.61
CA ARG A 251 -3.67 8.40 24.11
C ARG A 251 -3.94 7.01 24.68
N ARG A 252 -4.96 6.89 25.52
CA ARG A 252 -5.30 5.61 26.14
C ARG A 252 -5.84 4.62 25.09
N LEU A 253 -6.61 5.10 24.11
CA LEU A 253 -7.13 4.29 23.01
C LEU A 253 -5.99 3.71 22.16
N ASN A 254 -5.02 4.56 21.78
CA ASN A 254 -3.86 4.15 20.99
C ASN A 254 -3.04 3.10 21.74
N HIS A 255 -2.74 3.30 23.03
CA HIS A 255 -2.02 2.30 23.83
C HIS A 255 -2.77 0.96 23.90
N LEU A 256 -4.08 0.96 24.14
CA LEU A 256 -4.86 -0.29 24.14
C LEU A 256 -4.91 -0.96 22.77
N LEU A 257 -4.98 -0.17 21.70
CA LEU A 257 -4.96 -0.69 20.33
C LEU A 257 -3.64 -1.38 20.02
N PHE A 258 -2.51 -0.78 20.38
CA PHE A 258 -1.19 -1.41 20.25
C PHE A 258 -1.10 -2.74 20.99
N LEU A 259 -1.53 -2.78 22.26
CA LEU A 259 -1.54 -4.01 23.06
C LEU A 259 -2.48 -5.08 22.47
N HIS A 260 -3.60 -4.67 21.88
CA HIS A 260 -4.57 -5.59 21.29
C HIS A 260 -4.10 -6.16 19.94
N ILE A 261 -3.46 -5.33 19.10
CA ILE A 261 -2.90 -5.78 17.81
C ILE A 261 -1.71 -6.72 18.05
N HIS A 262 -0.83 -6.38 18.99
CA HIS A 262 0.34 -7.19 19.36
C HIS A 262 0.09 -8.01 20.61
N LYS A 263 -1.07 -8.68 20.68
CA LYS A 263 -1.45 -9.47 21.85
C LYS A 263 -0.43 -10.58 22.15
N ASP A 264 0.06 -11.28 21.13
CA ASP A 264 1.03 -12.37 21.32
C ASP A 264 2.34 -11.88 21.95
N LEU A 265 2.78 -10.68 21.58
CA LEU A 265 3.95 -10.03 22.19
C LEU A 265 3.64 -9.57 23.62
N THR A 266 2.42 -9.05 23.83
CA THR A 266 1.96 -8.53 25.12
C THR A 266 1.79 -9.62 26.16
N ASP A 267 1.29 -10.80 25.76
CA ASP A 267 1.12 -11.96 26.63
C ASP A 267 2.48 -12.50 27.14
N GLY A 268 3.56 -12.21 26.40
CA GLY A 268 4.94 -12.50 26.81
C GLY A 268 5.60 -11.44 27.71
N LEU A 269 4.94 -10.30 27.98
CA LEU A 269 5.49 -9.24 28.83
C LEU A 269 5.33 -9.58 30.32
N ASP A 270 6.46 -9.64 31.04
CA ASP A 270 6.47 -9.77 32.48
C ASP A 270 6.32 -8.39 33.15
N LEU A 271 5.11 -8.10 33.65
CA LEU A 271 4.77 -6.84 34.30
C LEU A 271 5.69 -6.50 35.47
N LYS A 272 6.24 -7.51 36.17
CA LYS A 272 7.17 -7.30 37.29
C LYS A 272 8.49 -6.70 36.82
N LYS A 273 9.01 -7.16 35.67
CA LYS A 273 10.22 -6.61 35.05
C LYS A 273 9.99 -5.19 34.53
N CYS A 274 8.81 -4.92 33.97
CA CYS A 274 8.47 -3.58 33.48
C CYS A 274 8.31 -2.54 34.60
N SER A 275 7.85 -2.96 35.79
CA SER A 275 7.67 -2.07 36.94
C SER A 275 8.98 -1.59 37.61
N GLY A 276 10.12 -2.22 37.29
CA GLY A 276 11.42 -1.93 37.91
C GLY A 276 12.19 -0.75 37.29
N ALA A 277 11.74 -0.19 36.17
CA ALA A 277 12.51 0.82 35.42
C ALA A 277 12.13 2.29 35.69
N SER A 278 11.08 2.57 36.46
CA SER A 278 10.75 3.94 36.90
C SER A 278 9.73 3.96 38.03
N ALA A 279 10.12 3.44 39.20
CA ALA A 279 9.38 3.74 40.43
C ALA A 279 9.66 5.20 40.85
N LEU A 280 8.95 6.16 40.24
CA LEU A 280 8.71 7.45 40.87
C LEU A 280 7.88 7.17 42.14
N PRO A 281 8.26 7.72 43.31
CA PRO A 281 7.60 7.39 44.56
C PRO A 281 6.18 7.97 44.55
N VAL A 282 5.19 7.09 44.40
CA VAL A 282 3.79 7.41 44.69
C VAL A 282 3.62 7.26 46.19
N SER A 283 3.44 8.39 46.87
CA SER A 283 3.08 8.47 48.29
C SER A 283 1.86 7.59 48.57
N GLU A 284 1.96 6.72 49.58
CA GLU A 284 0.87 5.87 50.06
C GLU A 284 -0.35 6.71 50.48
N GLY A 285 -1.39 6.71 49.64
CA GLY A 285 -2.74 7.09 50.02
C GLY A 285 -3.59 5.82 50.06
N GLY A 286 -3.88 5.33 51.26
CA GLY A 286 -4.60 4.08 51.47
C GLY A 286 -5.96 4.03 50.79
N PHE A 287 -6.20 2.96 50.02
CA PHE A 287 -7.53 2.60 49.56
C PHE A 287 -7.96 1.32 50.25
N THR A 288 -8.90 1.46 51.18
CA THR A 288 -9.52 0.40 51.95
C THR A 288 -10.29 -0.56 51.04
N SER A 289 -10.07 -1.85 51.27
CA SER A 289 -10.75 -3.01 50.66
C SER A 289 -12.28 -2.87 50.65
N ALA A 290 -12.87 -2.79 49.46
CA ALA A 290 -14.32 -2.89 49.27
C ALA A 290 -14.70 -4.36 49.05
N LYS A 291 -15.36 -4.93 50.08
CA LYS A 291 -15.95 -6.27 50.14
C LYS A 291 -16.75 -6.63 48.88
N SER A 292 -16.52 -7.86 48.40
CA SER A 292 -17.38 -8.59 47.47
C SER A 292 -18.84 -8.58 47.93
N ARG A 293 -19.75 -8.08 47.09
CA ARG A 293 -21.18 -8.38 47.20
C ARG A 293 -21.49 -9.57 46.30
N LYS A 294 -21.90 -10.67 46.96
CA LYS A 294 -22.55 -11.82 46.34
C LYS A 294 -23.83 -11.38 45.63
N ILE A 295 -24.00 -11.92 44.43
CA ILE A 295 -25.23 -11.90 43.64
C ILE A 295 -26.21 -12.87 44.32
N VAL A 296 -27.42 -12.38 44.62
CA VAL A 296 -28.67 -13.15 44.68
C VAL A 296 -29.68 -12.36 43.87
#